data_AF-A0A9J5XZ19-F1
#
_entry.id   AF-A0A9J5XZ19-F1
#
_cell.length_a   1.000
_cell.length_b   1.000
_cell.length_c   1.000
_cell.angle_alpha   90.00
_cell.angle_beta   90.00
_cell.angle_gamma   90.00
#
_symmetry.space_group_name_H-M   'P 1'
#
loop_
_entity.id
_entity.type
_entity.pdbx_description
1 polymer ?
#
loop_
_entity_poly.entity_id
_entity_poly.type
_entity_poly.pdbx_seq_one_letter_code
_entity_poly.pdbx_strand_id
1 'polypeptide(L)'
;MDKFIDPSTVYTPKDIAEDVLKVHDVALTYMQAWRAKEKAIKLVIPSTVDIHDVVDGPKRYIVNLYTKMCSCGRFQNDEIPCGHEIAILRYRRLHETDYCSPFYSLKNFQDTYVILVEPLPCESTWDIPSYVSEPKLMLPGPKRTTKRLQLEHWKGFADVKFKRSKVTCSRCRQVGHNRTTCSNYLVQKK
;
A
#
# COMPACT_ATOMS: atom_id res chain seq x y z
N MET A 1 -25.46 1.24 -15.88
CA MET A 1 -24.02 0.93 -15.67
C MET A 1 -23.66 1.51 -14.31
N ASP A 2 -24.14 0.91 -13.21
CA ASP A 2 -24.24 1.63 -11.92
C ASP A 2 -23.83 0.79 -10.70
N LYS A 3 -22.82 -0.08 -10.84
CA LYS A 3 -22.33 -0.92 -9.72
C LYS A 3 -21.08 -0.41 -9.02
N PHE A 4 -20.48 0.68 -9.50
CA PHE A 4 -19.24 1.23 -8.93
C PHE A 4 -19.47 2.31 -7.85
N ILE A 5 -20.71 2.52 -7.41
CA ILE A 5 -21.09 3.74 -6.67
C ILE A 5 -21.25 3.49 -5.17
N ASP A 6 -21.33 2.25 -4.68
CA ASP A 6 -21.44 2.01 -3.23
C ASP A 6 -20.06 1.84 -2.56
N PRO A 7 -19.59 2.83 -1.78
CA PRO A 7 -18.28 2.77 -1.12
C PRO A 7 -18.22 1.69 -0.02
N SER A 8 -19.35 1.08 0.34
CA SER A 8 -19.44 0.01 1.33
C SER A 8 -19.21 -1.40 0.76
N THR A 9 -19.31 -1.56 -0.57
CA THR A 9 -19.14 -2.85 -1.22
C THR A 9 -17.66 -3.19 -1.39
N VAL A 10 -17.14 -4.11 -0.58
CA VAL A 10 -15.74 -4.58 -0.70
C VAL A 10 -15.62 -5.53 -1.88
N TYR A 11 -15.20 -5.00 -3.01
CA TYR A 11 -15.04 -5.74 -4.25
C TYR A 11 -13.80 -6.66 -4.19
N THR A 12 -13.95 -7.97 -4.43
CA THR A 12 -12.84 -8.95 -4.38
C THR A 12 -12.19 -9.13 -5.76
N PRO A 13 -10.95 -9.63 -5.84
CA PRO A 13 -10.31 -9.92 -7.13
C PRO A 13 -11.11 -10.93 -7.97
N LYS A 14 -11.88 -11.82 -7.32
CA LYS A 14 -12.77 -12.74 -8.02
C LYS A 14 -13.92 -12.00 -8.68
N ASP A 15 -14.55 -11.08 -7.94
CA ASP A 15 -15.64 -10.25 -8.47
C ASP A 15 -15.16 -9.42 -9.68
N ILE A 16 -13.91 -8.91 -9.66
CA ILE A 16 -13.30 -8.21 -10.81
C ILE A 16 -13.10 -9.13 -11.99
N ALA A 17 -12.52 -10.32 -11.76
CA ALA A 17 -12.30 -11.26 -12.84
C ALA A 17 -13.63 -11.69 -13.49
N GLU A 18 -14.66 -11.93 -12.68
CA GLU A 18 -16.00 -12.32 -13.15
C GLU A 18 -16.70 -11.19 -13.92
N ASP A 19 -16.70 -9.96 -13.40
CA ASP A 19 -17.37 -8.84 -14.07
C ASP A 19 -16.63 -8.41 -15.34
N VAL A 20 -15.29 -8.45 -15.35
CA VAL A 20 -14.51 -8.16 -16.57
C VAL A 20 -14.75 -9.24 -17.63
N LEU A 21 -14.83 -10.51 -17.24
CA LEU A 21 -15.22 -11.59 -18.14
C LEU A 21 -16.64 -11.38 -18.67
N LYS A 22 -17.59 -11.01 -17.82
CA LYS A 22 -19.01 -10.85 -18.20
C LYS A 22 -19.28 -9.64 -19.09
N VAL A 23 -18.62 -8.51 -18.83
CA VAL A 23 -18.89 -7.23 -19.51
C VAL A 23 -18.03 -7.08 -20.77
N HIS A 24 -16.79 -7.57 -20.72
CA HIS A 24 -15.81 -7.32 -21.78
C HIS A 24 -15.32 -8.60 -22.46
N ASP A 25 -15.75 -9.79 -22.02
CA ASP A 25 -15.29 -11.09 -22.53
C ASP A 25 -13.76 -11.27 -22.45
N VAL A 26 -13.14 -10.62 -21.46
CA VAL A 26 -11.70 -10.71 -21.21
C VAL A 26 -11.46 -11.50 -19.91
N ALA A 27 -10.80 -12.66 -20.03
CA ALA A 27 -10.39 -13.43 -18.87
C ALA A 27 -9.17 -12.79 -18.18
N LEU A 28 -9.36 -12.29 -16.96
CA LEU A 28 -8.27 -11.82 -16.12
C LEU A 28 -7.71 -12.94 -15.24
N THR A 29 -6.39 -12.98 -15.11
CA THR A 29 -5.72 -13.76 -14.07
C THR A 29 -5.98 -13.14 -12.69
N TYR A 30 -5.88 -13.96 -11.63
CA TYR A 30 -6.01 -13.48 -10.26
C TYR A 30 -5.10 -12.30 -9.93
N MET A 31 -3.83 -12.31 -10.40
CA MET A 31 -2.87 -11.22 -10.15
C MET A 31 -3.25 -9.94 -10.88
N GLN A 32 -3.79 -10.03 -12.10
CA GLN A 32 -4.30 -8.87 -12.82
C GLN A 32 -5.53 -8.28 -12.12
N ALA A 33 -6.45 -9.15 -11.69
CA ALA A 33 -7.62 -8.73 -10.94
C ALA A 33 -7.26 -8.14 -9.56
N TRP A 34 -6.26 -8.70 -8.86
CA TRP A 34 -5.74 -8.12 -7.61
C TRP A 34 -5.15 -6.73 -7.82
N ARG A 35 -4.35 -6.54 -8.87
CA ARG A 35 -3.79 -5.22 -9.22
C ARG A 35 -4.87 -4.23 -9.64
N ALA A 36 -5.87 -4.69 -10.38
CA ALA A 36 -7.04 -3.88 -10.73
C ALA A 36 -7.81 -3.47 -9.48
N LYS A 37 -7.95 -4.37 -8.50
CA LYS A 37 -8.55 -4.08 -7.19
C LYS A 37 -7.78 -2.99 -6.47
N GLU A 38 -6.46 -3.10 -6.34
CA GLU A 38 -5.63 -2.08 -5.67
C GLU A 38 -5.72 -0.71 -6.33
N LYS A 39 -5.89 -0.67 -7.67
CA LYS A 39 -6.13 0.56 -8.41
C LYS A 39 -7.56 1.09 -8.25
N ALA A 40 -8.56 0.20 -8.22
CA ALA A 40 -9.98 0.54 -8.12
C ALA A 40 -10.44 0.88 -6.68
N ILE A 41 -9.70 0.43 -5.66
CA ILE A 41 -9.97 0.79 -4.25
C ILE A 41 -9.81 2.29 -4.01
N LYS A 42 -9.06 2.98 -4.86
CA LYS A 42 -8.84 4.43 -4.72
C LYS A 42 -9.93 5.20 -5.44
N LEU A 43 -10.93 5.65 -4.68
CA LEU A 43 -11.97 6.54 -5.18
C LEU A 43 -11.48 7.99 -5.10
N VAL A 44 -11.44 8.69 -6.22
CA VAL A 44 -11.10 10.12 -6.30
C VAL A 44 -12.39 10.93 -6.32
N ILE A 45 -12.53 11.83 -5.36
CA ILE A 45 -13.63 12.79 -5.23
C ILE A 45 -13.05 14.19 -5.46
N PRO A 46 -13.31 14.82 -6.61
CA PRO A 46 -12.83 16.17 -6.86
C PRO A 46 -13.57 17.15 -5.94
N SER A 47 -12.82 18.01 -5.25
CA SER A 47 -13.38 19.10 -4.43
C SER A 47 -13.27 20.43 -5.17
N THR A 48 -12.06 20.78 -5.61
CA THR A 48 -11.77 21.96 -6.43
C THR A 48 -10.87 21.57 -7.61
N VAL A 49 -10.39 22.54 -8.40
CA VAL A 49 -9.53 22.27 -9.56
C VAL A 49 -8.26 21.50 -9.17
N ASP A 50 -7.64 21.84 -8.04
CA ASP A 50 -6.35 21.25 -7.63
C ASP A 50 -6.45 20.40 -6.37
N ILE A 51 -7.52 20.54 -5.58
CA ILE A 51 -7.72 19.79 -4.33
C ILE A 51 -8.70 18.63 -4.56
N HIS A 52 -8.25 17.44 -4.18
CA HIS A 52 -8.95 16.18 -4.37
C HIS A 52 -8.96 15.37 -3.07
N ASP A 53 -10.09 14.76 -2.77
CA ASP A 53 -10.22 13.77 -1.71
C ASP A 53 -10.05 12.37 -2.31
N VAL A 54 -9.13 11.58 -1.77
CA VAL A 54 -8.89 10.20 -2.18
C VAL A 54 -9.28 9.26 -1.04
N VAL A 55 -10.27 8.42 -1.29
CA VAL A 55 -10.63 7.33 -0.38
C VAL A 55 -9.73 6.13 -0.71
N ASP A 56 -8.97 5.67 0.27
CA ASP A 56 -8.11 4.49 0.15
C ASP A 56 -8.48 3.50 1.27
N GLY A 57 -9.33 2.54 0.91
CA GLY A 57 -10.00 1.66 1.87
C GLY A 57 -10.85 2.47 2.87
N PRO A 58 -10.68 2.30 4.20
CA PRO A 58 -11.46 3.03 5.19
C PRO A 58 -10.94 4.45 5.48
N LYS A 59 -9.80 4.85 4.89
CA LYS A 59 -9.16 6.14 5.17
C LYS A 59 -9.41 7.12 4.03
N ARG A 60 -9.39 8.41 4.38
CA ARG A 60 -9.48 9.52 3.41
C ARG A 60 -8.21 10.34 3.46
N TYR A 61 -7.76 10.74 2.28
CA TYR A 61 -6.56 11.53 2.08
C TYR A 61 -6.89 12.76 1.27
N ILE A 62 -6.31 13.90 1.65
CA ILE A 62 -6.46 15.16 0.93
C ILE A 62 -5.20 15.34 0.11
N VAL A 63 -5.36 15.60 -1.18
CA VAL A 63 -4.26 15.80 -2.12
C VAL A 63 -4.44 17.14 -2.82
N ASN A 64 -3.37 17.91 -2.89
CA ASN A 64 -3.29 19.18 -3.62
C ASN A 64 -2.19 19.07 -4.68
N LEU A 65 -2.61 19.02 -5.95
CA LEU A 65 -1.70 18.90 -7.10
C LEU A 65 -0.86 20.15 -7.33
N TYR A 66 -1.38 21.34 -6.98
CA TYR A 66 -0.68 22.61 -7.17
C TYR A 66 0.46 22.78 -6.18
N THR A 67 0.19 22.55 -4.89
CA THR A 67 1.22 22.64 -3.84
C THR A 67 2.04 21.38 -3.68
N LYS A 68 1.77 20.33 -4.48
CA LYS A 68 2.42 19.02 -4.41
C LYS A 68 2.36 18.40 -3.00
N MET A 69 1.15 18.32 -2.43
CA MET A 69 0.96 17.85 -1.06
C MET A 69 -0.07 16.71 -0.98
N CYS A 70 0.28 15.67 -0.23
CA CYS A 70 -0.64 14.61 0.17
C CYS A 70 -0.71 14.54 1.70
N SER A 71 -1.89 14.37 2.28
CA SER A 71 -2.02 14.15 3.73
C SER A 71 -1.37 12.85 4.22
N CYS A 72 -0.97 11.97 3.30
CA CYS A 72 -0.13 10.81 3.56
C CYS A 72 1.36 11.12 3.81
N GLY A 73 1.80 12.36 3.52
CA GLY A 73 3.17 12.85 3.74
C GLY A 73 4.24 12.36 2.76
N ARG A 74 3.96 11.33 1.96
CA ARG A 74 4.97 10.74 1.07
C ARG A 74 5.40 11.69 -0.04
N PHE A 75 4.48 12.44 -0.63
CA PHE A 75 4.84 13.32 -1.73
C PHE A 75 5.81 14.43 -1.29
N GLN A 76 5.61 14.95 -0.08
CA GLN A 76 6.46 15.98 0.50
C GLN A 76 7.86 15.47 0.85
N ASN A 77 7.97 14.20 1.24
CA ASN A 77 9.24 13.59 1.64
C ASN A 77 10.04 13.09 0.44
N ASP A 78 9.37 12.42 -0.49
CA ASP A 78 10.02 11.73 -1.59
C ASP A 78 10.11 12.63 -2.83
N GLU A 79 9.38 13.74 -2.89
CA GLU A 79 9.17 14.57 -4.08
C GLU A 79 8.74 13.79 -5.34
N ILE A 80 8.16 12.60 -5.11
CA ILE A 80 7.58 11.70 -6.11
C ILE A 80 6.10 11.53 -5.79
N PRO A 81 5.22 11.61 -6.81
CA PRO A 81 3.79 11.35 -6.66
C PRO A 81 3.52 10.06 -5.88
N CYS A 82 2.81 10.18 -4.76
CA CYS A 82 2.44 9.01 -3.96
C CYS A 82 1.33 8.21 -4.67
N GLY A 83 0.98 7.06 -4.10
CA GLY A 83 -0.11 6.24 -4.66
C GLY A 83 -1.48 6.93 -4.71
N HIS A 84 -1.72 7.98 -3.92
CA HIS A 84 -2.95 8.79 -3.95
C HIS A 84 -2.89 9.83 -5.07
N GLU A 85 -1.77 10.53 -5.20
CA GLU A 85 -1.48 11.46 -6.29
C GLU A 85 -1.62 10.77 -7.66
N ILE A 86 -0.99 9.60 -7.82
CA ILE A 86 -1.03 8.79 -9.05
C ILE A 86 -2.48 8.44 -9.42
N ALA A 87 -3.35 8.18 -8.44
CA ALA A 87 -4.75 7.92 -8.70
C ALA A 87 -5.46 9.15 -9.31
N ILE A 88 -5.17 10.35 -8.79
CA ILE A 88 -5.71 11.61 -9.30
C ILE A 88 -5.13 11.96 -10.67
N LEU A 89 -3.82 11.81 -10.87
CA LEU A 89 -3.18 12.07 -12.15
C LEU A 89 -3.78 11.20 -13.25
N ARG A 90 -4.03 9.92 -12.97
CA ARG A 90 -4.74 9.02 -13.89
C ARG A 90 -6.19 9.43 -14.12
N TYR A 91 -6.90 9.84 -13.06
CA TYR A 91 -8.26 10.36 -13.17
C TYR A 91 -8.33 11.60 -14.08
N ARG A 92 -7.36 12.51 -13.98
CA ARG A 92 -7.25 13.71 -14.82
C ARG A 92 -6.54 13.49 -16.17
N ARG A 93 -6.10 12.27 -16.47
CA ARG A 93 -5.30 11.92 -17.66
C ARG A 93 -4.01 12.76 -17.80
N LEU A 94 -3.40 13.09 -16.68
CA LEU A 94 -2.13 13.78 -16.59
C LEU A 94 -0.99 12.76 -16.47
N HIS A 95 0.18 13.11 -16.97
CA HIS A 95 1.31 12.19 -16.95
C HIS A 95 2.05 12.28 -15.61
N GLU A 96 2.35 11.10 -15.03
CA GLU A 96 2.92 10.99 -13.68
C GLU A 96 4.31 11.64 -13.59
N THR A 97 5.09 11.60 -14.68
CA THR A 97 6.47 12.13 -14.69
C THR A 97 6.55 13.64 -14.56
N ASP A 98 5.50 14.36 -14.97
CA ASP A 98 5.49 15.83 -14.96
C ASP A 98 5.44 16.37 -13.52
N TYR A 99 5.03 15.52 -12.58
CA TYR A 99 4.89 15.86 -11.17
C TYR A 99 6.08 15.40 -10.32
N CYS A 100 6.91 14.48 -10.82
CA CYS A 100 8.16 14.06 -10.19
C CYS A 100 9.17 15.20 -10.09
N SER A 101 9.98 15.22 -9.03
CA SER A 101 11.10 16.15 -8.91
C SER A 101 12.14 15.93 -10.01
N PRO A 102 12.74 17.01 -10.55
CA PRO A 102 13.89 16.91 -11.45
C PRO A 102 15.06 16.14 -10.85
N PHE A 103 15.16 16.03 -9.51
CA PHE A 103 16.17 15.23 -8.82
C PHE A 103 16.26 13.80 -9.35
N TYR A 104 15.11 13.21 -9.75
CA TYR A 104 15.03 11.85 -10.28
C TYR A 104 15.22 11.77 -11.81
N SER A 105 15.54 12.88 -12.47
CA SER A 105 15.83 12.87 -13.91
C SER A 105 17.17 12.18 -14.18
N LEU A 106 17.26 11.48 -15.32
CA LEU A 106 18.50 10.83 -15.76
C LEU A 106 19.66 11.81 -15.86
N LYS A 107 19.39 13.05 -16.29
CA LYS A 107 20.38 14.12 -16.37
C LYS A 107 20.96 14.45 -15.00
N ASN A 108 20.11 14.74 -14.02
CA ASN A 108 20.58 15.06 -12.67
C ASN A 108 21.28 13.87 -12.00
N PHE A 109 20.83 12.65 -12.28
CA PHE A 109 21.53 11.44 -11.85
C PHE A 109 22.95 11.40 -12.42
N GLN A 110 23.13 11.61 -13.73
CA GLN A 110 24.46 11.67 -14.36
C GLN A 110 25.31 12.79 -13.75
N ASP A 111 24.76 14.01 -13.65
CA ASP A 111 25.46 15.18 -13.12
C ASP A 111 25.96 14.95 -11.68
N THR A 112 25.24 14.16 -10.87
CA THR A 112 25.67 13.78 -9.51
C THR A 112 26.96 12.94 -9.50
N TYR A 113 27.20 12.15 -10.55
CA TYR A 113 28.39 11.29 -10.72
C TYR A 113 29.42 11.85 -11.70
N VAL A 114 29.22 13.06 -12.23
CA VAL A 114 30.20 13.74 -13.09
C VAL A 114 31.43 14.21 -12.30
N ILE A 115 31.37 14.21 -10.96
CA ILE A 115 32.51 14.52 -10.10
C ILE A 115 33.67 13.60 -10.48
N LEU A 116 34.78 14.22 -10.89
CA LEU A 116 36.02 13.51 -11.18
C LEU A 116 36.50 12.86 -9.89
N VAL A 117 36.49 11.53 -9.85
CA VAL A 117 37.16 10.78 -8.78
C VAL A 117 38.65 10.87 -9.05
N GLU A 118 39.36 11.63 -8.22
CA GLU A 118 40.82 11.65 -8.28
C GLU A 118 41.36 10.23 -8.09
N PRO A 119 42.34 9.79 -8.89
CA PRO A 119 42.95 8.48 -8.70
C PRO A 119 43.49 8.41 -7.28
N LEU A 120 43.18 7.33 -6.57
CA LEU A 120 43.74 7.09 -5.25
C LEU A 120 45.28 7.04 -5.38
N PRO A 121 46.02 7.65 -4.45
CA PRO A 121 47.47 7.49 -4.41
C PRO A 121 47.81 6.00 -4.24
N CYS A 122 49.05 5.62 -4.56
CA CYS A 122 49.50 4.24 -4.35
C CYS A 122 49.26 3.82 -2.90
N GLU A 123 48.82 2.57 -2.69
CA GLU A 123 48.53 2.02 -1.35
C GLU A 123 49.72 2.18 -0.38
N SER A 124 50.95 2.14 -0.90
CA SER A 124 52.18 2.37 -0.13
C SER A 124 52.33 3.79 0.44
N THR A 125 51.51 4.75 -0.03
CA THR A 125 51.54 6.17 0.36
C THR A 125 50.37 6.52 1.27
N TRP A 126 49.51 5.55 1.60
CA TRP A 126 48.36 5.79 2.46
C TRP A 126 48.81 5.96 3.91
N ASP A 127 48.50 7.11 4.50
CA ASP A 127 48.64 7.31 5.94
C ASP A 127 47.39 6.70 6.61
N ILE A 128 47.46 5.41 6.93
CA ILE A 128 46.37 4.67 7.58
C ILE A 128 46.49 4.87 9.09
N PRO A 129 45.55 5.57 9.74
CA PRO A 129 45.60 5.75 11.18
C PRO A 129 45.58 4.41 11.92
N SER A 130 46.30 4.31 13.04
CA SER A 130 46.45 3.05 13.80
C SER A 130 45.12 2.41 14.23
N TYR A 131 44.07 3.19 14.48
CA TYR A 131 42.75 2.68 14.84
C TYR A 131 42.00 1.98 13.69
N VAL A 132 42.42 2.21 12.44
CA VAL A 132 41.91 1.55 11.23
C VAL A 132 42.71 0.28 10.93
N SER A 133 44.04 0.34 11.07
CA SER A 133 44.96 -0.80 10.88
C SER A 133 44.74 -1.90 11.93
N GLU A 134 44.38 -1.49 13.14
CA GLU A 134 43.98 -2.38 14.24
C GLU A 134 42.54 -2.08 14.60
N PRO A 135 41.56 -2.52 13.78
CA PRO A 135 40.17 -2.30 14.11
C PRO A 135 39.96 -2.98 15.46
N LYS A 136 39.58 -2.19 16.46
CA LYS A 136 39.15 -2.71 17.75
C LYS A 136 37.80 -3.39 17.52
N LEU A 137 37.86 -4.59 16.96
CA LEU A 137 36.70 -5.41 16.68
C LEU A 137 36.07 -5.71 18.03
N MET A 138 34.99 -4.99 18.34
CA MET A 138 34.10 -5.41 19.39
C MET A 138 33.69 -6.82 19.01
N LEU A 139 34.02 -7.80 19.86
CA LEU A 139 33.45 -9.14 19.74
C LEU A 139 31.93 -8.95 19.56
N PRO A 140 31.30 -9.66 18.61
CA PRO A 140 29.85 -9.65 18.50
C PRO A 140 29.32 -9.86 19.92
N GLY A 141 28.57 -8.88 20.43
CA GLY A 141 27.97 -8.99 21.76
C GLY A 141 27.27 -10.34 21.88
N PRO A 142 27.16 -10.91 23.10
CA PRO A 142 26.60 -12.24 23.31
C PRO A 142 25.38 -12.41 22.42
N LYS A 143 25.38 -13.46 21.58
CA LYS A 143 24.30 -13.72 20.62
C LYS A 143 23.00 -13.48 21.36
N ARG A 144 22.31 -12.38 21.06
CA ARG A 144 20.98 -12.15 21.62
C ARG A 144 20.23 -13.42 21.27
N THR A 145 19.67 -14.08 22.29
CA THR A 145 18.75 -15.17 22.04
C THR A 145 17.82 -14.67 20.95
N THR A 146 17.66 -15.46 19.89
CA THR A 146 16.78 -15.19 18.76
C THR A 146 15.31 -15.23 19.21
N LYS A 147 14.97 -14.61 20.33
CA LYS A 147 13.73 -13.87 20.42
C LYS A 147 13.90 -12.74 19.42
N ARG A 148 13.43 -13.00 18.20
CA ARG A 148 13.04 -11.99 17.21
C ARG A 148 12.64 -10.76 18.03
N LEU A 149 13.47 -9.71 17.99
CA LEU A 149 13.03 -8.41 18.47
C LEU A 149 11.77 -8.19 17.65
N GLN A 150 10.62 -8.30 18.30
CA GLN A 150 9.42 -7.73 17.75
C GLN A 150 9.71 -6.23 17.83
N LEU A 151 10.50 -5.72 16.87
CA LEU A 151 10.18 -4.43 16.27
C LEU A 151 8.67 -4.49 16.16
N GLU A 152 7.99 -3.65 16.95
CA GLU A 152 6.54 -3.49 16.89
C GLU A 152 6.20 -3.48 15.41
N HIS A 153 5.76 -4.65 14.93
CA HIS A 153 5.43 -4.80 13.53
C HIS A 153 4.21 -3.91 13.44
N TRP A 154 4.36 -2.78 12.75
CA TRP A 154 3.24 -1.93 12.42
C TRP A 154 2.23 -2.84 11.74
N LYS A 155 1.21 -3.27 12.50
CA LYS A 155 0.27 -4.29 12.07
C LYS A 155 -0.33 -3.81 10.76
N GLY A 156 0.03 -4.49 9.68
CA GLY A 156 -0.59 -4.25 8.39
C GLY A 156 -2.07 -4.59 8.49
N PHE A 157 -2.86 -4.15 7.51
CA PHE A 157 -4.28 -4.46 7.44
C PHE A 157 -4.58 -5.98 7.52
N ALA A 158 -3.63 -6.82 7.09
CA ALA A 158 -3.71 -8.28 7.17
C ALA A 158 -3.58 -8.86 8.60
N ASP A 159 -2.98 -8.11 9.55
CA ASP A 159 -2.76 -8.58 10.93
C ASP A 159 -3.88 -8.17 11.89
N VAL A 160 -4.83 -7.36 11.42
CA VAL A 160 -6.02 -6.97 12.18
C VAL A 160 -6.99 -8.16 12.22
N LYS A 161 -6.91 -8.95 13.29
CA LYS A 161 -7.92 -9.96 13.60
C LYS A 161 -9.23 -9.26 13.95
N PHE A 162 -10.08 -9.02 12.95
CA PHE A 162 -11.46 -8.63 13.19
C PHE A 162 -12.12 -9.68 14.10
N LYS A 163 -12.76 -9.23 15.19
CA LYS A 163 -13.56 -10.11 16.04
C LYS A 163 -14.60 -10.76 15.12
N ARG A 164 -14.48 -12.07 14.87
CA ARG A 164 -15.50 -12.81 14.11
C ARG A 164 -16.85 -12.53 14.76
N SER A 165 -17.80 -12.01 13.99
CA SER A 165 -19.16 -11.78 14.45
C SER A 165 -19.72 -13.08 15.01
N LYS A 166 -20.36 -13.02 16.19
CA LYS A 166 -20.97 -14.21 16.82
C LYS A 166 -21.97 -14.80 15.83
N VAL A 167 -21.78 -16.08 15.48
CA VAL A 167 -22.66 -16.81 14.55
C VAL A 167 -24.07 -16.87 15.16
N THR A 168 -25.04 -16.26 14.47
CA THR A 168 -26.46 -16.30 14.83
C THR A 168 -27.20 -17.29 13.94
N CYS A 169 -28.00 -18.16 14.54
CA CYS A 169 -28.79 -19.12 13.79
C CYS A 169 -29.98 -18.44 13.10
N SER A 170 -30.09 -18.52 11.79
CA SER A 170 -31.22 -17.95 11.05
C SER A 170 -32.56 -18.66 11.29
N ARG A 171 -32.56 -19.84 11.94
CA ARG A 171 -33.79 -20.60 12.29
C ARG A 171 -34.36 -20.20 13.65
N CYS A 172 -33.52 -20.15 14.69
CA CYS A 172 -33.96 -19.89 16.08
C CYS A 172 -33.47 -18.55 16.65
N ARG A 173 -32.67 -17.79 15.88
CA ARG A 173 -32.07 -16.49 16.23
C ARG A 173 -31.14 -16.51 17.45
N GLN A 174 -30.79 -17.68 17.98
CA GLN A 174 -29.83 -17.83 19.06
C GLN A 174 -28.38 -17.76 18.54
N VAL A 175 -27.50 -17.18 19.35
CA VAL A 175 -26.05 -17.09 19.10
C VAL A 175 -25.35 -18.39 19.49
N GLY A 176 -24.32 -18.79 18.74
CA GLY A 176 -23.44 -19.92 19.04
C GLY A 176 -23.52 -21.10 18.07
N HIS A 177 -24.47 -21.10 17.13
CA HIS A 177 -24.60 -22.14 16.10
C HIS A 177 -25.24 -21.59 14.81
N ASN A 178 -25.11 -22.31 13.70
CA ASN A 178 -25.70 -21.93 12.41
C ASN A 178 -26.97 -22.74 12.12
N ARG A 179 -27.68 -22.41 11.04
CA ARG A 179 -28.94 -23.10 10.67
C ARG A 179 -28.77 -24.61 10.49
N THR A 180 -27.64 -25.04 9.94
CA THR A 180 -27.34 -26.45 9.65
C THR A 180 -27.10 -27.29 10.91
N THR A 181 -26.62 -26.69 12.00
CA THR A 181 -26.40 -27.37 13.29
C THR A 181 -27.47 -27.04 14.33
N CYS A 182 -28.61 -26.49 13.89
CA CYS A 182 -29.68 -26.07 14.78
C CYS A 182 -30.55 -27.26 15.23
N SER A 183 -30.44 -27.65 16.50
CA SER A 183 -31.25 -28.70 17.12
C SER A 183 -32.68 -28.28 17.47
N ASN A 184 -33.04 -27.00 17.29
CA ASN A 184 -34.39 -26.51 17.52
C ASN A 184 -35.26 -26.77 16.28
N TYR A 185 -35.95 -27.91 16.27
CA TYR A 185 -37.05 -28.16 15.33
C TYR A 185 -38.26 -27.33 15.77
N LEU A 186 -38.77 -26.49 14.87
CA LEU A 186 -39.98 -25.71 15.13
C LEU A 186 -41.15 -26.68 15.36
N VAL A 187 -41.71 -26.72 16.56
CA VAL A 187 -43.06 -27.26 16.78
C VAL A 187 -44.01 -26.27 16.13
N GLN A 188 -44.79 -26.74 15.15
CA GLN A 188 -45.82 -25.95 14.48
C GLN A 188 -46.80 -25.44 15.54
N LYS A 189 -46.98 -24.12 15.63
CA LYS A 189 -48.05 -23.53 16.44
C LYS A 189 -49.38 -23.87 15.76
N LYS A 190 -50.28 -24.51 16.52
CA LYS A 190 -51.72 -24.63 16.21
C LYS A 190 -52.34 -23.24 16.04
#